data_AF-A0A0C3JN49-F1
#
_entry.id   AF-A0A0C3JN49-F1
#
_cell.length_a   1.000
_cell.length_b   1.000
_cell.length_c   1.000
_cell.angle_alpha   90.00
_cell.angle_beta   90.00
_cell.angle_gamma   90.00
#
_symmetry.space_group_name_H-M   'P 1'
#
loop_
_entity.id
_entity.type
_entity.pdbx_description
1 polymer ?
#
loop_
_entity_poly.entity_id
_entity_poly.type
_entity_poly.pdbx_seq_one_letter_code
_entity_poly.pdbx_strand_id
1 'polypeptide(L)'
;MPPPTEVANTNGNGNLVHGPRRQLEQRHVQMIAVAGTIGTALFLGSGQAISGGGPVGALLAYAFVGSVAYASLSSVGEMTSLAPVAGSFAHYAHRWVDEATGFAVGWIYFFTNAVTIPAEIAGAQLLLSQWTENTKPYIVLILGVTCLVNIFGV
;
A
#
# COMPACT_ATOMS: atom_id res chain seq x y z
N MET A 1 -22.33 5.97 20.08
CA MET A 1 -22.16 6.73 18.82
C MET A 1 -22.90 5.92 17.75
N PRO A 2 -23.98 6.43 17.15
CA PRO A 2 -24.75 5.67 16.16
C PRO A 2 -23.92 5.44 14.89
N PRO A 3 -24.13 4.32 14.16
CA PRO A 3 -23.40 4.01 12.94
C PRO A 3 -23.73 5.03 11.83
N PRO A 4 -22.80 5.29 10.89
CA PRO A 4 -23.04 6.21 9.79
C PRO A 4 -24.16 5.66 8.92
N THR A 5 -25.17 6.49 8.75
CA THR A 5 -26.38 6.27 7.97
C THR A 5 -26.07 5.66 6.60
N GLU A 6 -26.50 4.40 6.43
CA GLU A 6 -26.70 3.76 5.14
C GLU A 6 -27.70 4.62 4.35
N VAL A 7 -27.19 5.39 3.38
CA VAL A 7 -28.05 6.11 2.44
C VAL A 7 -28.70 5.03 1.58
N ALA A 8 -29.99 4.75 1.85
CA ALA A 8 -30.77 3.78 1.11
C ALA A 8 -30.90 4.26 -0.35
N ASN A 9 -30.02 3.81 -1.23
CA ASN A 9 -30.20 3.95 -2.67
C ASN A 9 -31.26 2.94 -3.09
N THR A 10 -32.49 3.41 -3.28
CA THR A 10 -33.57 2.63 -3.87
C THR A 10 -33.53 2.78 -5.39
N ASN A 11 -33.51 1.65 -6.10
CA ASN A 11 -33.76 1.66 -7.54
C ASN A 11 -35.22 2.08 -7.80
N GLY A 12 -35.56 2.52 -9.02
CA GLY A 12 -36.91 2.94 -9.45
C GLY A 12 -38.03 1.89 -9.31
N ASN A 13 -37.75 0.79 -8.61
CA ASN A 13 -38.56 -0.40 -8.37
C ASN A 13 -38.77 -0.63 -6.85
N GLY A 14 -38.26 0.25 -5.97
CA GLY A 14 -38.40 0.13 -4.51
C GLY A 14 -37.44 -0.84 -3.83
N ASN A 15 -36.48 -1.42 -4.56
CA ASN A 15 -35.50 -2.36 -4.02
C ASN A 15 -34.28 -1.61 -3.45
N LEU A 16 -33.89 -1.94 -2.21
CA LEU A 16 -32.68 -1.44 -1.57
C LEU A 16 -31.45 -1.96 -2.32
N VAL A 17 -30.64 -1.08 -2.90
CA VAL A 17 -29.33 -1.44 -3.43
C VAL A 17 -28.37 -1.52 -2.26
N HIS A 18 -28.04 -2.74 -1.84
CA HIS A 18 -26.95 -2.95 -0.91
C HIS A 18 -25.65 -2.53 -1.59
N GLY A 19 -25.11 -1.36 -1.22
CA GLY A 19 -23.75 -1.00 -1.55
C GLY A 19 -22.75 -2.01 -0.98
N PRO A 20 -21.53 -2.11 -1.54
CA PRO A 20 -20.50 -3.00 -1.01
C PRO A 20 -20.34 -2.79 0.50
N ARG A 21 -20.48 -3.86 1.28
CA ARG A 21 -20.40 -3.79 2.74
C ARG A 21 -18.99 -3.35 3.14
N ARG A 22 -18.87 -2.18 3.77
CA ARG A 22 -17.65 -1.75 4.46
C ARG A 22 -17.45 -2.65 5.67
N GLN A 23 -16.73 -3.76 5.49
CA GLN A 23 -16.46 -4.75 6.55
C GLN A 23 -15.26 -4.40 7.42
N LEU A 24 -14.42 -3.44 6.99
CA LEU A 24 -13.24 -3.02 7.73
C LEU A 24 -13.54 -1.79 8.59
N GLU A 25 -13.49 -2.00 9.90
CA GLU A 25 -13.45 -0.94 10.91
C GLU A 25 -12.27 0.02 10.66
N GLN A 26 -12.44 1.30 11.01
CA GLN A 26 -11.44 2.35 10.77
C GLN A 26 -10.08 1.99 11.38
N ARG A 27 -10.09 1.34 12.56
CA ARG A 27 -8.88 0.86 13.22
C ARG A 27 -8.12 -0.17 12.38
N HIS A 28 -8.82 -1.09 11.71
CA HIS A 28 -8.16 -2.10 10.87
C HIS A 28 -7.49 -1.46 9.66
N VAL A 29 -8.17 -0.49 9.02
CA VAL A 29 -7.62 0.25 7.88
C VAL A 29 -6.36 1.02 8.29
N GLN A 30 -6.38 1.67 9.46
CA GLN A 30 -5.21 2.37 10.00
C GLN A 30 -4.05 1.41 10.30
N MET A 31 -4.32 0.25 10.90
CA MET A 31 -3.27 -0.74 11.17
C MET A 31 -2.64 -1.29 9.88
N ILE A 32 -3.44 -1.53 8.84
CA ILE A 32 -2.94 -1.95 7.53
C ILE A 32 -2.06 -0.85 6.91
N ALA A 33 -2.49 0.41 6.99
CA ALA A 33 -1.71 1.54 6.48
C ALA A 33 -0.36 1.67 7.21
N VAL A 34 -0.34 1.58 8.54
CA VAL A 34 0.90 1.64 9.32
C VAL A 34 1.83 0.49 8.96
N ALA A 35 1.30 -0.74 8.90
CA ALA A 35 2.09 -1.91 8.53
C ALA A 35 2.71 -1.77 7.13
N GLY A 36 1.95 -1.28 6.15
CA GLY A 36 2.43 -1.03 4.80
C GLY A 36 3.50 0.06 4.72
N THR A 37 3.36 1.14 5.50
CA THR A 37 4.33 2.26 5.49
C THR A 37 5.65 1.95 6.18
N ILE A 38 5.65 1.19 7.28
CA ILE A 38 6.87 0.79 7.96
C ILE A 38 7.62 -0.23 7.08
N GLY A 39 6.91 -1.26 6.62
CA GLY A 39 7.37 -2.23 5.64
C GLY A 39 8.74 -2.86 5.91
N THR A 40 9.21 -3.64 4.95
CA THR A 40 10.58 -4.18 4.94
C THR A 40 11.59 -3.16 4.43
N ALA A 41 11.12 -2.18 3.63
CA ALA A 41 11.94 -1.12 3.06
C ALA A 41 12.67 -0.27 4.12
N LEU A 42 12.04 -0.01 5.28
CA LEU A 42 12.71 0.72 6.37
C LEU A 42 13.91 -0.07 6.90
N PHE A 43 13.76 -1.38 7.11
CA PHE A 43 14.82 -2.23 7.68
C PHE A 43 15.95 -2.50 6.69
N LEU A 44 15.63 -2.76 5.42
CA LEU A 44 16.62 -3.02 4.37
C LEU A 44 17.31 -1.73 3.91
N GLY A 45 16.57 -0.62 3.82
CA GLY A 45 17.06 0.65 3.30
C GLY A 45 17.79 1.52 4.32
N SER A 46 17.41 1.48 5.60
CA SER A 46 18.00 2.36 6.63
C SER A 46 19.51 2.16 6.80
N GLY A 47 19.98 0.90 6.76
CA GLY A 47 21.41 0.60 6.86
C GLY A 47 22.23 1.20 5.72
N GLN A 48 21.72 1.11 4.49
CA GLN A 48 22.35 1.72 3.31
C GLN A 48 22.30 3.26 3.35
N ALA A 49 21.16 3.83 3.76
CA ALA A 49 20.98 5.28 3.87
C ALA A 49 21.93 5.90 4.91
N ILE A 50 22.10 5.25 6.07
CA ILE A 50 23.00 5.72 7.13
C ILE A 50 24.46 5.53 6.73
N SER A 51 24.82 4.38 6.12
CA SER A 51 26.18 4.11 5.64
C SER A 51 26.64 5.11 4.57
N GLY A 52 25.75 5.44 3.62
CA GLY A 52 26.08 6.36 2.52
C GLY A 52 25.98 7.85 2.87
N GLY A 53 24.98 8.26 3.66
CA GLY A 53 24.70 9.67 3.94
C GLY A 53 25.14 10.17 5.32
N GLY A 54 25.58 9.28 6.21
CA GLY A 54 25.81 9.59 7.63
C GLY A 54 24.50 9.86 8.38
N PRO A 55 24.55 10.00 9.72
CA PRO A 55 23.35 10.14 10.55
C PRO A 55 22.55 11.42 10.25
N VAL A 56 23.24 12.53 9.99
CA VAL A 56 22.59 13.81 9.66
C VAL A 56 22.01 13.78 8.25
N GLY A 57 22.73 13.21 7.28
CA GLY A 57 22.25 13.09 5.91
C GLY A 57 21.01 12.18 5.79
N ALA A 58 20.97 11.08 6.56
CA ALA A 58 19.80 10.21 6.61
C ALA A 58 18.56 10.93 7.17
N LEU A 59 18.71 11.76 8.22
CA LEU A 59 17.61 12.54 8.78
C LEU A 59 17.10 13.61 7.81
N LEU A 60 18.01 14.34 7.16
CA LEU A 60 17.63 15.36 6.17
C LEU A 60 16.94 14.73 4.96
N ALA A 61 17.45 13.59 4.47
CA ALA A 61 16.81 12.85 3.39
C ALA A 61 15.40 12.36 3.78
N TYR A 62 15.24 11.84 5.00
CA TYR A 62 13.94 11.41 5.52
C TYR A 62 12.96 12.58 5.64
N ALA A 63 13.37 13.71 6.18
CA ALA A 63 12.53 14.90 6.29
C ALA A 63 12.12 15.46 4.92
N PHE A 64 13.06 15.49 3.96
CA PHE A 64 12.80 15.99 2.62
C PHE A 64 11.82 15.09 1.86
N VAL A 65 12.11 13.79 1.77
CA VAL A 65 11.23 12.82 1.08
C VAL A 65 9.87 12.73 1.78
N GLY A 66 9.86 12.76 3.12
CA GLY A 66 8.64 12.80 3.92
C GLY A 66 7.76 14.02 3.63
N SER A 67 8.36 15.20 3.43
CA SER A 67 7.62 16.41 3.08
C SER A 67 6.94 16.31 1.71
N VAL A 68 7.61 15.72 0.72
CA VAL A 68 7.07 15.49 -0.63
C VAL A 68 5.92 14.47 -0.58
N ALA A 69 6.10 13.38 0.18
CA ALA A 69 5.07 12.37 0.39
C ALA A 69 3.85 12.96 1.12
N TYR A 70 4.06 13.78 2.14
CA TYR A 70 2.98 14.47 2.87
C TYR A 70 2.19 15.40 1.95
N ALA A 71 2.87 16.23 1.15
CA ALA A 71 2.20 17.12 0.20
C ALA A 71 1.36 16.33 -0.83
N SER A 72 1.90 15.21 -1.31
CA SER A 72 1.20 14.32 -2.25
C SER A 72 -0.06 13.70 -1.61
N LEU A 73 0.04 13.20 -0.39
CA LEU A 73 -1.09 12.59 0.32
C LEU A 73 -2.15 13.62 0.71
N SER A 74 -1.75 14.84 1.09
CA SER A 74 -2.68 15.95 1.33
C SER A 74 -3.46 16.33 0.07
N SER A 75 -2.80 16.40 -1.09
CA SER A 75 -3.49 16.64 -2.37
C SER A 75 -4.51 15.55 -2.66
N VAL A 76 -4.16 14.27 -2.49
CA VAL A 76 -5.08 13.13 -2.67
C VAL A 76 -6.21 13.13 -1.62
N GLY A 77 -5.95 13.66 -0.43
CA GLY A 77 -6.93 13.82 0.64
C GLY A 77 -8.01 14.84 0.32
N GLU A 78 -7.64 16.04 -0.15
CA GLU A 78 -8.59 17.08 -0.59
C GLU A 78 -9.43 16.63 -1.76
N MET A 79 -8.76 15.96 -2.70
CA MET A 79 -9.36 15.23 -3.80
C MET A 79 -10.45 14.23 -3.33
N THR A 80 -10.10 13.35 -2.39
CA THR A 80 -11.02 12.32 -1.87
C THR A 80 -12.19 12.92 -1.08
N SER A 81 -11.99 14.06 -0.39
CA SER A 81 -13.06 14.73 0.36
C SER A 81 -14.06 15.45 -0.56
N LEU A 82 -13.62 15.94 -1.72
CA LEU A 82 -14.48 16.58 -2.72
C LEU A 82 -15.34 15.58 -3.50
N ALA A 83 -14.79 14.42 -3.85
CA ALA A 83 -15.51 13.38 -4.60
C ALA A 83 -15.25 12.00 -3.98
N PRO A 84 -16.05 11.57 -2.98
CA PRO A 84 -15.87 10.28 -2.34
C PRO A 84 -16.37 9.15 -3.25
N VAL A 85 -15.54 8.76 -4.22
CA VAL A 85 -15.82 7.62 -5.11
C VAL A 85 -15.14 6.37 -4.54
N ALA A 86 -15.83 5.23 -4.59
CA ALA A 86 -15.21 3.95 -4.29
C ALA A 86 -14.28 3.54 -5.44
N GLY A 87 -13.05 4.07 -5.43
CA GLY A 87 -12.03 3.82 -6.46
C GLY A 87 -10.60 3.99 -5.95
N SER A 88 -9.65 3.37 -6.64
CA SER A 88 -8.21 3.53 -6.39
C SER A 88 -7.72 4.92 -6.87
N PHE A 89 -6.52 5.35 -6.48
CA PHE A 89 -5.92 6.61 -6.96
C PHE A 89 -5.80 6.70 -8.49
N ALA A 90 -5.76 5.57 -9.21
CA ALA A 90 -5.86 5.54 -10.67
C ALA A 90 -7.22 6.10 -11.18
N HIS A 91 -8.31 5.92 -10.42
CA HIS A 91 -9.61 6.50 -10.72
C HIS A 91 -9.61 8.02 -10.58
N TYR A 92 -8.93 8.55 -9.56
CA TYR A 92 -8.76 10.00 -9.40
C TYR A 92 -7.89 10.61 -10.52
N ALA A 93 -6.85 9.91 -10.96
CA ALA A 93 -6.04 10.32 -12.11
C ALA A 93 -6.86 10.36 -13.41
N HIS A 94 -7.71 9.36 -13.65
CA HIS A 94 -8.64 9.34 -14.78
C HIS A 94 -9.68 10.47 -14.70
N ARG A 95 -10.12 10.83 -13.48
CA ARG A 95 -11.21 11.80 -13.27
C ARG A 95 -10.75 13.26 -13.43
N TRP A 96 -9.55 13.61 -12.97
CA TRP A 96 -9.09 15.00 -12.92
C TRP A 96 -7.93 15.36 -13.83
N VAL A 97 -7.14 14.38 -14.30
CA VAL A 97 -6.01 14.65 -15.20
C VAL A 97 -6.41 14.34 -16.63
N ASP A 98 -6.49 13.06 -16.97
CA ASP A 98 -6.86 12.57 -18.29
C ASP A 98 -7.08 11.04 -18.25
N GLU A 99 -7.87 10.51 -19.18
CA GLU A 99 -8.12 9.06 -19.32
C GLU A 99 -6.83 8.27 -19.60
N ALA A 100 -5.93 8.81 -20.46
CA ALA A 100 -4.65 8.16 -20.75
C ALA A 100 -3.71 8.13 -19.52
N THR A 101 -3.75 9.19 -18.71
CA THR A 101 -2.98 9.25 -17.46
C THR A 101 -3.51 8.25 -16.43
N GLY A 102 -4.84 8.10 -16.33
CA GLY A 102 -5.47 7.08 -15.49
C GLY A 102 -5.04 5.65 -15.88
N PHE A 103 -5.01 5.35 -17.17
CA PHE A 103 -4.53 4.05 -17.67
C PHE A 103 -3.06 3.80 -17.37
N ALA A 104 -2.20 4.80 -17.60
CA ALA A 104 -0.77 4.71 -17.32
C ALA A 104 -0.49 4.47 -15.83
N VAL A 105 -1.14 5.22 -14.93
CA VAL A 105 -1.02 5.05 -13.47
C VAL A 105 -1.50 3.66 -13.04
N GLY A 106 -2.58 3.14 -13.64
CA GLY A 106 -3.05 1.78 -13.41
C GLY A 106 -1.99 0.73 -13.72
N TRP A 107 -1.33 0.84 -14.88
CA TRP A 107 -0.25 -0.07 -15.26
C TRP A 107 1.00 0.06 -14.39
N ILE A 108 1.44 1.29 -14.10
CA ILE A 108 2.58 1.54 -13.20
C ILE A 108 2.32 0.91 -11.83
N TYR A 109 1.10 1.04 -11.32
CA TYR A 109 0.74 0.44 -10.03
C TYR A 109 0.69 -1.08 -10.09
N PHE A 110 0.15 -1.65 -11.16
CA PHE A 110 0.19 -3.10 -11.38
C PHE A 110 1.62 -3.63 -11.36
N PHE A 111 2.54 -3.02 -12.13
CA PHE A 111 3.94 -3.43 -12.14
C PHE A 111 4.62 -3.25 -10.78
N THR A 112 4.32 -2.15 -10.08
CA THR A 112 4.84 -1.93 -8.73
C THR A 112 4.44 -3.08 -7.81
N ASN A 113 3.15 -3.43 -7.76
CA ASN A 113 2.66 -4.53 -6.92
C ASN A 113 3.20 -5.90 -7.36
N ALA A 114 3.35 -6.13 -8.67
CA ALA A 114 3.90 -7.37 -9.20
C ALA A 114 5.38 -7.56 -8.83
N VAL A 115 6.16 -6.48 -8.80
CA VAL A 115 7.59 -6.49 -8.43
C VAL A 115 7.78 -6.48 -6.91
N THR A 116 6.81 -6.02 -6.12
CA THR A 116 6.89 -6.05 -4.66
C THR A 116 7.12 -7.47 -4.13
N ILE A 117 6.37 -8.47 -4.59
CA ILE A 117 6.50 -9.86 -4.09
C ILE A 117 7.92 -10.43 -4.23
N PRO A 118 8.57 -10.41 -5.42
CA PRO A 118 9.95 -10.85 -5.55
C PRO A 118 10.94 -9.97 -4.76
N ALA A 119 10.66 -8.67 -4.61
CA ALA A 119 11.50 -7.77 -3.79
C ALA A 119 11.48 -8.16 -2.30
N GLU A 120 10.31 -8.53 -1.76
CA GLU A 120 10.18 -9.03 -0.38
C GLU A 120 10.96 -10.33 -0.17
N ILE A 121 10.94 -11.26 -1.15
CA ILE A 121 11.70 -12.52 -1.10
C ILE A 121 13.20 -12.25 -1.12
N ALA A 122 13.66 -11.33 -1.98
CA ALA A 122 15.06 -10.92 -2.02
C ALA A 122 15.50 -10.25 -0.70
N GLY A 123 14.64 -9.42 -0.11
CA GLY A 123 14.84 -8.83 1.21
C GLY A 123 14.97 -9.88 2.32
N ALA A 124 14.09 -10.88 2.32
CA ALA A 124 14.14 -11.99 3.27
C ALA A 124 15.43 -12.82 3.14
N GLN A 125 15.87 -13.08 1.90
CA GLN A 125 17.15 -13.75 1.66
C GLN A 125 18.34 -12.94 2.21
N LEU A 126 18.35 -11.63 2.02
CA LEU A 126 19.42 -10.76 2.53
C LEU A 126 19.46 -10.80 4.06
N LEU A 127 18.31 -10.71 4.73
CA LEU A 127 18.24 -10.79 6.19
C LEU A 127 18.72 -12.15 6.72
N LEU A 128 18.29 -13.26 6.11
CA LEU A 128 18.69 -14.60 6.52
C LEU A 128 20.19 -14.87 6.32
N SER A 129 20.78 -14.28 5.27
CA SER A 129 22.23 -14.41 5.01
C SER A 129 23.11 -13.84 6.13
N GLN A 130 22.57 -12.97 6.98
CA GLN A 130 23.29 -12.44 8.14
C GLN A 130 23.38 -13.45 9.31
N TRP A 131 22.50 -14.47 9.33
CA TRP A 131 22.38 -15.41 10.46
C TRP A 131 22.81 -16.84 10.12
N THR A 132 22.72 -17.25 8.85
CA THR A 132 23.09 -18.60 8.42
C THR A 132 23.65 -18.61 7.00
N GLU A 133 24.64 -19.48 6.75
CA GLU A 133 25.20 -19.69 5.42
C GLU A 133 24.26 -20.50 4.50
N ASN A 134 23.39 -21.34 5.08
CA ASN A 134 22.43 -22.15 4.33
C ASN A 134 21.01 -21.56 4.40
N THR A 135 20.75 -20.58 3.55
CA THR A 135 19.46 -19.85 3.47
C THR A 135 18.36 -20.60 2.71
N LYS A 136 18.70 -21.64 1.95
CA LYS A 136 17.77 -22.38 1.08
C LYS A 136 16.51 -22.94 1.78
N PRO A 137 16.59 -23.64 2.94
CA PRO A 137 15.39 -24.20 3.57
C PRO A 137 14.41 -23.13 4.07
N TYR A 138 14.93 -21.99 4.54
CA TYR A 138 14.11 -20.90 5.05
C TYR A 138 13.39 -20.13 3.93
N ILE A 139 14.05 -19.94 2.79
CA ILE A 139 13.44 -19.30 1.61
C ILE A 139 12.31 -20.16 1.05
N VAL A 140 12.50 -21.48 0.98
CA VAL A 140 11.45 -22.42 0.56
C VAL A 140 10.25 -22.37 1.51
N LEU A 141 10.49 -22.27 2.82
CA LEU A 141 9.43 -22.11 3.81
C LEU A 141 8.67 -20.79 3.65
N ILE A 142 9.38 -19.67 3.48
CA ILE A 142 8.76 -18.34 3.27
C ILE A 142 7.92 -18.35 1.99
N LEU A 143 8.46 -18.86 0.88
CA LEU A 143 7.73 -19.02 -0.38
C LEU A 143 6.48 -19.90 -0.22
N GLY A 144 6.60 -21.02 0.50
CA GLY A 144 5.48 -21.91 0.79
C GLY A 144 4.37 -21.19 1.55
N VAL A 145 4.72 -20.44 2.60
CA VAL A 145 3.75 -19.65 3.37
C VAL A 145 3.11 -18.54 2.52
N THR A 146 3.91 -17.81 1.72
CA THR A 146 3.38 -16.75 0.84
C THR A 146 2.41 -17.32 -0.21
N CYS A 147 2.74 -18.46 -0.82
CA CYS A 147 1.84 -19.15 -1.75
C CYS A 147 0.55 -19.61 -1.06
N LEU A 148 0.65 -20.17 0.16
CA LEU A 148 -0.52 -20.58 0.94
C LEU A 148 -1.42 -19.39 1.27
N VAL A 149 -0.87 -18.28 1.75
CA VAL A 149 -1.65 -17.07 2.05
C VAL A 149 -2.31 -16.51 0.79
N ASN A 150 -1.63 -16.52 -0.35
CA ASN A 150 -2.21 -16.06 -1.61
C ASN A 150 -3.37 -16.97 -2.08
N ILE A 151 -3.27 -18.29 -1.85
CA ILE A 151 -4.31 -19.26 -2.24
C ILE A 151 -5.52 -19.24 -1.29
N PHE A 152 -5.32 -19.09 0.02
CA PHE A 152 -6.40 -19.11 1.02
C PHE A 152 -6.95 -17.72 1.38
N GLY A 153 -6.21 -16.66 1.07
CA GLY A 153 -6.59 -15.27 1.30
C GLY A 153 -7.26 -14.58 0.11
N VAL A 154 -7.32 -15.25 -1.05
CA VAL A 154 -8.12 -14.84 -2.22
C VAL A 154 -9.49 -15.53 -2.18
#